data_AF-A0A2S4W7K7-F1
#
_entry.id   AF-A0A2S4W7K7-F1
#
_cell.length_a   1.000
_cell.length_b   1.000
_cell.length_c   1.000
_cell.angle_alpha   90.00
_cell.angle_beta   90.00
_cell.angle_gamma   90.00
#
_symmetry.space_group_name_H-M   'P 1'
#
loop_
_entity.id
_entity.type
_entity.pdbx_description
1 polymer ?
#
loop_
_entity_poly.entity_id
_entity_poly.type
_entity_poly.pdbx_seq_one_letter_code
_entity_poly.pdbx_strand_id
1 'polypeptide(L)'
;MGNSSGPSKGEDEPTEQEVGPGDKAIPAHIRAYMNKIFDPLPDGNCGFCCIARALGYKVEGWFQVSGRGHREAGAYTKLQGACNTFLPLRSRPLAESEPIYLLHVNGNHWVLPVIPGKDGVKPISPPVLASRMTTKIAKNWLSHIQKGIALYARGPHAR
;
A
#
# COMPACT_ATOMS: atom_id res chain seq x y z
N MET A 1 -6.10 37.96 8.39
CA MET A 1 -5.83 37.91 6.94
C MET A 1 -4.63 37.01 6.72
N GLY A 2 -4.85 35.90 6.00
CA GLY A 2 -3.87 35.06 5.30
C GLY A 2 -2.91 34.22 6.14
N ASN A 3 -2.56 32.97 5.82
CA ASN A 3 -2.98 32.08 4.74
C ASN A 3 -2.92 30.64 5.30
N SER A 4 -4.00 29.88 5.17
CA SER A 4 -3.95 28.43 5.28
C SER A 4 -3.32 27.90 4.00
N SER A 5 -2.00 27.71 4.01
CA SER A 5 -1.28 27.10 2.89
C SER A 5 -1.86 25.72 2.62
N GLY A 6 -2.53 25.57 1.47
CA GLY A 6 -3.02 24.30 0.98
C GLY A 6 -1.88 23.30 0.73
N PRO A 7 -2.19 22.01 0.55
CA PRO A 7 -1.18 20.98 0.40
C PRO A 7 -0.42 21.17 -0.91
N SER A 8 0.89 21.40 -0.82
CA SER A 8 1.79 21.46 -1.97
C SER A 8 1.99 20.04 -2.52
N LYS A 9 1.08 19.62 -3.41
CA LYS A 9 1.36 18.53 -4.36
C LYS A 9 2.42 19.06 -5.32
N GLY A 10 3.57 18.39 -5.42
CA GLY A 10 4.59 18.78 -6.37
C GLY A 10 5.46 17.60 -6.74
N GLU A 11 6.00 17.67 -7.93
CA GLU A 11 6.89 16.69 -8.54
C GLU A 11 8.32 17.06 -8.12
N ASP A 12 8.86 16.39 -7.10
CA ASP A 12 10.31 16.29 -6.91
C ASP A 12 10.64 14.82 -7.07
N GLU A 13 11.49 14.49 -8.03
CA GLU A 13 11.79 13.14 -8.51
C GLU A 13 12.60 12.33 -7.47
N PRO A 14 12.02 11.32 -6.81
CA PRO A 14 12.78 10.27 -6.18
C PRO A 14 13.07 9.21 -7.26
N THR A 15 14.29 8.67 -7.32
CA THR A 15 14.66 7.63 -8.30
C THR A 15 13.67 6.45 -8.27
N GLU A 16 12.69 6.46 -9.18
CA GLU A 16 11.87 5.31 -9.49
C GLU A 16 12.79 4.32 -10.18
N GLN A 17 13.20 3.28 -9.46
CA GLN A 17 13.99 2.24 -10.07
C GLN A 17 13.03 1.32 -10.84
N GLU A 18 13.20 1.24 -12.16
CA GLU A 18 12.79 0.04 -12.89
C GLU A 18 13.48 -1.15 -12.21
N VAL A 19 12.81 -2.30 -12.12
CA VAL A 19 13.30 -3.47 -11.39
C VAL A 19 14.64 -3.92 -11.97
N GLY A 20 15.73 -3.37 -11.42
CA GLY A 20 17.11 -3.81 -11.58
C GLY A 20 17.48 -4.77 -10.44
N PRO A 21 18.66 -5.41 -10.50
CA PRO A 21 18.97 -6.73 -9.92
C PRO A 21 19.04 -6.85 -8.36
N GLY A 22 18.22 -6.10 -7.62
CA GLY A 22 17.92 -6.28 -6.19
C GLY A 22 16.98 -7.46 -5.89
N ASP A 23 16.96 -8.46 -6.78
CA ASP A 23 15.84 -9.38 -6.96
C ASP A 23 15.66 -10.47 -5.89
N LYS A 24 16.67 -10.68 -5.04
CA LYS A 24 16.70 -11.85 -4.17
C LYS A 24 15.83 -11.71 -2.91
N ALA A 25 15.54 -10.49 -2.47
CA ALA A 25 14.78 -10.25 -1.22
C ALA A 25 13.25 -10.25 -1.40
N ILE A 26 12.76 -10.20 -2.65
CA ILE A 26 11.33 -10.07 -2.94
C ILE A 26 10.74 -11.43 -3.35
N PRO A 27 9.74 -11.94 -2.63
CA PRO A 27 9.13 -13.22 -2.97
C PRO A 27 8.60 -13.26 -4.41
N ALA A 28 8.87 -14.35 -5.14
CA ALA A 28 8.53 -14.50 -6.55
C ALA A 28 7.03 -14.29 -6.83
N HIS A 29 6.15 -14.68 -5.90
CA HIS A 29 4.71 -14.49 -6.03
C HIS A 29 4.25 -13.03 -5.93
N ILE A 30 5.06 -12.13 -5.36
CA ILE A 30 4.82 -10.68 -5.31
C ILE A 30 5.38 -10.01 -6.56
N ARG A 31 6.57 -10.46 -7.00
CA ARG A 31 7.23 -9.98 -8.21
C ARG A 31 6.33 -10.06 -9.45
N ALA A 32 5.51 -11.09 -9.56
CA ALA A 32 4.58 -11.25 -10.67
C ALA A 32 3.52 -10.13 -10.80
N TYR A 33 3.32 -9.31 -9.76
CA TYR A 33 2.30 -8.27 -9.74
C TYR A 33 2.86 -6.85 -9.85
N MET A 34 4.16 -6.65 -9.64
CA MET A 34 4.78 -5.32 -9.64
C MET A 34 5.66 -5.11 -10.87
N ASN A 35 5.76 -3.87 -11.32
CA ASN A 35 6.63 -3.47 -12.43
C ASN A 35 7.72 -2.47 -12.01
N LYS A 36 7.51 -1.74 -10.92
CA LYS A 36 8.46 -0.79 -10.34
C LYS A 36 8.46 -0.89 -8.83
N ILE A 37 9.52 -0.37 -8.22
CA ILE A 37 9.62 -0.25 -6.78
C ILE A 37 10.07 1.16 -6.42
N PHE A 38 9.39 1.77 -5.45
CA PHE A 38 9.90 2.96 -4.78
C PHE A 38 10.64 2.51 -3.52
N ASP A 39 11.95 2.82 -3.51
CA ASP A 39 12.88 2.46 -2.45
C ASP A 39 13.34 3.73 -1.72
N PRO A 40 12.70 4.11 -0.60
CA PRO A 40 13.09 5.30 0.16
C PRO A 40 14.41 5.08 0.91
N LEU A 41 15.01 6.16 1.42
CA LEU A 41 16.21 6.08 2.26
C LEU A 41 15.95 5.22 3.52
N PRO A 42 16.92 4.40 3.98
CA PRO A 42 16.79 3.54 5.14
C PRO A 42 17.09 4.29 6.45
N ASP A 43 16.39 5.39 6.71
CA ASP A 43 16.60 6.30 7.86
C ASP A 43 15.65 6.02 9.04
N GLY A 44 14.91 4.91 8.98
CA GLY A 44 13.85 4.58 9.94
C GLY A 44 12.48 5.19 9.62
N ASN A 45 12.39 6.10 8.65
CA ASN A 45 11.13 6.70 8.19
C ASN A 45 10.61 6.06 6.88
N CYS A 46 11.33 5.08 6.33
CA CYS A 46 11.01 4.41 5.06
C CYS A 46 9.53 3.99 4.91
N GLY A 47 8.90 3.49 5.98
CA GLY A 47 7.47 3.15 5.97
C GLY A 47 6.55 4.36 5.80
N PHE A 48 6.83 5.48 6.47
CA PHE A 48 6.08 6.73 6.30
C PHE A 48 6.31 7.36 4.92
N CYS A 49 7.54 7.28 4.41
CA CYS A 49 7.88 7.70 3.05
C CYS A 49 7.07 6.93 1.99
N CYS A 50 6.93 5.60 2.16
CA CYS A 50 6.09 4.77 1.29
C CYS A 50 4.62 5.22 1.32
N ILE A 51 4.06 5.46 2.51
CA ILE A 51 2.67 5.90 2.64
C ILE A 51 2.49 7.30 2.03
N ALA A 52 3.41 8.23 2.29
CA ALA A 52 3.37 9.58 1.72
C ALA A 52 3.36 9.52 0.18
N ARG A 53 4.29 8.76 -0.40
CA ARG A 53 4.37 8.56 -1.86
C ARG A 53 3.10 7.94 -2.44
N ALA A 54 2.51 6.95 -1.77
CA ALA A 54 1.28 6.28 -2.21
C ALA A 54 0.04 7.20 -2.17
N LEU A 55 0.03 8.17 -1.25
CA LEU A 55 -1.02 9.19 -1.13
C LEU A 55 -0.77 10.41 -2.04
N GLY A 56 0.32 10.43 -2.81
CA GLY A 56 0.69 11.53 -3.69
C GLY A 56 1.30 12.74 -2.97
N TYR A 57 1.75 12.57 -1.72
CA TYR A 57 2.60 13.55 -1.05
C TYR A 57 4.03 13.44 -1.56
N LYS A 58 4.77 14.55 -1.49
CA LYS A 58 6.24 14.52 -1.61
C LYS A 58 6.82 13.61 -0.52
N VAL A 59 7.93 12.93 -0.82
CA VAL A 59 8.61 12.03 0.13
C VAL A 59 8.95 12.76 1.43
N GLU A 60 9.52 13.97 1.32
CA GLU A 60 9.79 14.86 2.47
C GLU A 60 8.53 15.22 3.27
N GLY A 61 7.34 15.12 2.67
CA GLY A 61 6.06 15.31 3.34
C GLY A 61 5.65 14.15 4.27
N TRP A 62 6.51 13.16 4.52
CA TRP A 62 6.23 12.02 5.40
C TRP A 62 5.81 12.43 6.82
N PHE A 63 6.29 13.56 7.33
CA PHE A 63 5.86 14.10 8.63
C PHE A 63 4.36 14.44 8.67
N GLN A 64 3.76 14.71 7.51
CA GLN A 64 2.33 14.96 7.41
C GLN A 64 1.53 13.68 7.63
N VAL A 65 2.10 12.53 7.26
CA VAL A 65 1.52 11.20 7.48
C VAL A 65 1.74 10.73 8.92
N SER A 66 2.87 11.10 9.54
CA SER A 66 3.14 10.75 10.95
C SER A 66 2.28 11.55 11.93
N GLY A 67 1.96 12.82 11.62
CA GLY A 67 1.12 13.69 12.45
C GLY A 67 -0.39 13.60 12.17
N ARG A 68 -0.81 13.37 10.92
CA ARG A 68 -2.24 13.17 10.57
C ARG A 68 -2.54 11.68 10.54
N GLY A 69 -3.08 11.17 11.65
CA GLY A 69 -3.47 9.77 11.73
C GLY A 69 -4.41 9.35 10.60
N HIS A 70 -3.91 8.56 9.65
CA HIS A 70 -4.58 7.61 8.73
C HIS A 70 -6.03 7.92 8.25
N ARG A 71 -6.47 9.19 8.18
CA ARG A 71 -7.87 9.53 7.81
C ARG A 71 -8.10 9.49 6.31
N GLU A 72 -7.04 9.63 5.53
CA GLU A 72 -7.08 9.68 4.05
C GLU A 72 -6.56 8.39 3.39
N ALA A 73 -6.00 7.47 4.17
CA ALA A 73 -5.47 6.23 3.64
C ALA A 73 -6.59 5.22 3.34
N GLY A 74 -6.59 4.67 2.12
CA GLY A 74 -7.39 3.51 1.74
C GLY A 74 -6.98 2.24 2.50
N ALA A 75 -7.48 1.08 2.06
CA ALA A 75 -6.97 -0.20 2.53
C ALA A 75 -5.46 -0.27 2.29
N TYR A 76 -4.70 -0.80 3.22
CA TYR A 76 -3.28 -1.08 3.00
C TYR A 76 -3.02 -2.56 3.15
N THR A 77 -2.37 -3.13 2.14
CA THR A 77 -1.90 -4.50 2.12
C THR A 77 -0.43 -4.50 2.46
N LYS A 78 -0.11 -5.15 3.58
CA LYS A 78 1.27 -5.38 4.00
C LYS A 78 1.72 -6.73 3.44
N LEU A 79 2.70 -6.69 2.56
CA LEU A 79 3.35 -7.87 2.03
C LEU A 79 4.58 -8.18 2.91
N GLN A 80 4.44 -9.11 3.87
CA GLN A 80 5.57 -9.59 4.69
C GLN A 80 5.44 -11.09 4.93
N GLY A 81 6.16 -11.95 4.20
CA GLY A 81 6.28 -13.40 4.48
C GLY A 81 4.98 -14.21 4.34
N ALA A 82 3.89 -13.74 4.95
CA ALA A 82 2.49 -13.96 4.63
C ALA A 82 1.91 -12.62 4.15
N CYS A 83 1.38 -12.55 2.93
CA CYS A 83 0.72 -11.35 2.42
C CYS A 83 -0.52 -11.07 3.30
N ASN A 84 -0.46 -10.06 4.17
CA ASN A 84 -1.52 -9.73 5.11
C ASN A 84 -2.21 -8.40 4.71
N THR A 85 -3.52 -8.43 4.55
CA THR A 85 -4.30 -7.21 4.29
C THR A 85 -4.86 -6.62 5.58
N PHE A 86 -4.64 -5.33 5.79
CA PHE A 86 -5.15 -4.57 6.93
C PHE A 86 -6.21 -3.58 6.46
N LEU A 87 -7.35 -3.56 7.16
CA LEU A 87 -8.47 -2.71 6.82
C LEU A 87 -8.48 -1.48 7.75
N PRO A 88 -8.62 -0.25 7.24
CA PRO A 88 -8.70 0.94 8.07
C PRO A 88 -10.11 1.00 8.68
N LEU A 89 -10.32 0.27 9.78
CA LEU A 89 -11.63 0.13 10.42
C LEU A 89 -12.17 1.42 11.07
N ARG A 90 -11.36 2.49 11.11
CA ARG A 90 -11.76 3.82 11.58
C ARG A 90 -12.45 4.67 10.51
N SER A 91 -12.40 4.25 9.23
CA SER A 91 -13.01 4.94 8.10
C SER A 91 -13.69 3.94 7.16
N ARG A 92 -14.67 4.41 6.38
CA ARG A 92 -15.32 3.61 5.33
C ARG A 92 -14.49 3.72 4.04
N PRO A 93 -14.45 2.69 3.16
CA PRO A 93 -13.88 2.87 1.83
C PRO A 93 -14.63 3.96 1.06
N LEU A 94 -13.89 4.76 0.31
CA LEU A 94 -14.39 5.59 -0.78
C LEU A 94 -14.33 4.77 -2.08
N ALA A 95 -15.09 5.16 -3.11
CA ALA A 95 -15.05 4.48 -4.41
C ALA A 95 -13.62 4.48 -5.00
N GLU A 96 -12.91 5.60 -4.84
CA GLU A 96 -11.52 5.81 -5.28
C GLU A 96 -10.48 5.20 -4.31
N SER A 97 -10.89 4.48 -3.26
CA SER A 97 -9.96 3.89 -2.31
C SER A 97 -9.17 2.75 -2.95
N GLU A 98 -7.94 3.06 -3.33
CA GLU A 98 -6.96 2.11 -3.85
C GLU A 98 -6.16 1.43 -2.72
N PRO A 99 -5.75 0.16 -2.90
CA PRO A 99 -4.87 -0.51 -1.97
C PRO A 99 -3.45 0.09 -2.01
N ILE A 100 -2.88 0.30 -0.83
CA ILE A 100 -1.46 0.66 -0.66
C ILE A 100 -0.66 -0.61 -0.35
N TYR A 101 0.34 -0.92 -1.15
CA TYR A 101 1.20 -2.10 -0.95
C TYR A 101 2.47 -1.70 -0.21
N LEU A 102 2.75 -2.31 0.93
CA LEU A 102 3.99 -2.11 1.67
C LEU A 102 4.75 -3.43 1.73
N LEU A 103 5.98 -3.46 1.22
CA LEU A 103 6.84 -4.63 1.26
C LEU A 103 7.95 -4.41 2.29
N HIS A 104 8.08 -5.36 3.22
CA HIS A 104 9.14 -5.34 4.22
C HIS A 104 10.30 -6.22 3.74
N VAL A 105 11.46 -5.61 3.46
CA VAL A 105 12.66 -6.28 2.96
C VAL A 105 13.75 -6.28 4.04
N ASN A 106 14.56 -7.35 4.08
CA ASN A 106 15.71 -7.51 4.98
C ASN A 106 15.43 -7.35 6.49
N GLY A 107 14.17 -7.38 6.90
CA GLY A 107 13.76 -7.31 8.31
C GLY A 107 13.77 -5.92 8.94
N ASN A 108 14.17 -4.88 8.22
CA ASN A 108 14.26 -3.51 8.75
C ASN A 108 13.89 -2.40 7.76
N HIS A 109 13.58 -2.71 6.50
CA HIS A 109 13.37 -1.70 5.47
C HIS A 109 12.02 -1.86 4.76
N TRP A 110 11.37 -0.73 4.48
CA TRP A 110 10.07 -0.69 3.81
C TRP A 110 10.21 -0.07 2.42
N VAL A 111 9.64 -0.77 1.44
CA VAL A 111 9.58 -0.34 0.05
C VAL A 111 8.14 -0.37 -0.45
N LEU A 112 7.83 0.47 -1.43
CA LEU A 112 6.51 0.60 -2.03
C LEU A 112 6.54 -0.01 -3.45
N PRO A 113 6.09 -1.26 -3.62
CA PRO A 113 5.92 -1.81 -4.95
C PRO A 113 4.78 -1.11 -5.70
N VAL A 114 5.02 -0.75 -6.96
CA VAL A 114 4.01 -0.23 -7.86
C VAL A 114 3.34 -1.40 -8.55
N ILE A 115 2.05 -1.57 -8.29
CA ILE A 115 1.23 -2.66 -8.82
C ILE A 115 0.19 -2.05 -9.77
N PRO A 116 0.33 -2.23 -11.09
CA PRO A 116 -0.62 -1.67 -12.07
C PRO A 116 -2.00 -2.34 -11.97
N GLY A 117 -2.05 -3.58 -11.49
CA GLY A 117 -3.26 -4.40 -11.48
C GLY A 117 -3.54 -5.04 -12.84
N LYS A 118 -4.53 -5.93 -12.87
CA LYS A 118 -5.04 -6.58 -14.08
C LYS A 118 -6.46 -6.09 -14.33
N ASP A 119 -6.72 -5.55 -15.51
CA ASP A 119 -8.04 -5.00 -15.89
C ASP A 119 -8.56 -3.94 -14.89
N GLY A 120 -7.66 -3.10 -14.37
CA GLY A 120 -7.97 -2.09 -13.36
C GLY A 120 -8.21 -2.64 -11.94
N VAL A 121 -8.06 -3.96 -11.73
CA VAL A 121 -8.18 -4.58 -10.40
C VAL A 121 -6.80 -4.94 -9.87
N LYS A 122 -6.46 -4.44 -8.68
CA LYS A 122 -5.21 -4.80 -8.01
C LYS A 122 -5.43 -6.01 -7.08
N PRO A 123 -4.48 -6.97 -7.04
CA PRO A 123 -4.60 -8.18 -6.23
C PRO A 123 -4.49 -7.86 -4.75
N ILE A 124 -5.37 -8.39 -3.92
CA ILE A 124 -5.39 -8.14 -2.47
C ILE A 124 -5.41 -9.49 -1.77
N SER A 125 -4.41 -9.80 -0.96
CA SER A 125 -4.43 -11.03 -0.19
C SER A 125 -5.59 -11.01 0.82
N PRO A 126 -6.19 -12.17 1.16
CA PRO A 126 -7.26 -12.21 2.15
C PRO A 126 -6.85 -11.48 3.45
N PRO A 127 -7.69 -10.57 3.97
CA PRO A 127 -7.40 -9.91 5.23
C PRO A 127 -7.40 -10.91 6.39
N VAL A 128 -6.57 -10.64 7.40
CA VAL A 128 -6.63 -11.38 8.66
C VAL A 128 -7.90 -10.93 9.39
N LEU A 129 -8.91 -11.80 9.40
CA LEU A 129 -10.20 -11.52 9.99
C LEU A 129 -10.45 -12.43 11.20
N ALA A 130 -11.10 -11.87 12.22
CA ALA A 130 -11.72 -12.68 13.26
C ALA A 130 -12.88 -13.50 12.67
N SER A 131 -13.19 -14.65 13.28
CA SER A 131 -14.26 -15.55 12.86
C SER A 131 -15.64 -14.89 12.75
N ARG A 132 -15.86 -13.79 13.48
CA ARG A 132 -17.09 -12.98 13.42
C ARG A 132 -16.74 -11.52 13.18
N MET A 133 -17.15 -11.02 12.02
CA MET A 133 -17.01 -9.62 11.65
C MET A 133 -18.35 -8.89 11.82
N THR A 134 -18.51 -8.18 12.93
CA THR A 134 -19.81 -7.60 13.33
C THR A 134 -19.98 -6.15 12.88
N THR A 135 -18.90 -5.41 12.63
CA THR A 135 -19.00 -3.97 12.31
C THR A 135 -19.40 -3.73 10.85
N LYS A 136 -20.30 -2.76 10.64
CA LYS A 136 -20.73 -2.34 9.29
C LYS A 136 -19.54 -1.85 8.44
N ILE A 137 -18.58 -1.15 9.07
CA ILE A 137 -17.37 -0.64 8.40
C ILE A 137 -16.53 -1.78 7.84
N ALA A 138 -16.26 -2.83 8.62
CA ALA A 138 -15.46 -3.95 8.16
C ALA A 138 -16.16 -4.72 7.02
N LYS A 139 -17.48 -4.89 7.09
CA LYS A 139 -18.29 -5.48 6.00
C LYS A 139 -18.20 -4.65 4.71
N ASN A 140 -18.26 -3.32 4.82
CA ASN A 140 -18.10 -2.44 3.65
C ASN A 140 -16.71 -2.59 3.01
N TRP A 141 -15.66 -2.63 3.83
CA TRP A 141 -14.30 -2.88 3.33
C TRP A 141 -14.17 -4.22 2.63
N LEU A 142 -14.71 -5.30 3.22
CA LEU A 142 -14.65 -6.63 2.60
C LEU A 142 -15.34 -6.68 1.24
N SER A 143 -16.50 -6.02 1.12
CA SER A 143 -17.20 -5.88 -0.16
C SER A 143 -16.37 -5.07 -1.18
N HIS A 144 -15.76 -3.97 -0.74
CA HIS A 144 -14.91 -3.11 -1.58
C HIS A 144 -13.72 -3.86 -2.18
N ILE A 145 -13.05 -4.71 -1.40
CA ILE A 145 -11.83 -5.40 -1.83
C ILE A 145 -12.09 -6.79 -2.46
N GLN A 146 -13.34 -7.24 -2.53
CA GLN A 146 -13.68 -8.62 -2.91
C GLN A 146 -13.13 -9.01 -4.29
N LYS A 147 -13.16 -8.09 -5.26
CA LYS A 147 -12.58 -8.32 -6.60
C LYS A 147 -11.07 -8.54 -6.54
N GLY A 148 -10.36 -7.77 -5.70
CA GLY A 148 -8.92 -7.91 -5.48
C GLY A 148 -8.57 -9.24 -4.80
N ILE A 149 -9.39 -9.69 -3.85
CA ILE A 149 -9.25 -11.02 -3.21
C ILE A 149 -9.44 -12.14 -4.24
N ALA A 150 -10.47 -12.05 -5.07
CA ALA A 150 -10.72 -13.05 -6.12
C ALA A 150 -9.59 -13.07 -7.16
N LEU A 151 -9.00 -11.92 -7.48
CA LEU A 151 -7.82 -11.84 -8.35
C LEU A 151 -6.60 -12.51 -7.69
N TYR A 152 -6.34 -12.21 -6.42
CA TYR A 152 -5.24 -12.81 -5.67
C TYR A 152 -5.36 -14.34 -5.61
N ALA A 153 -6.54 -14.88 -5.32
CA ALA A 153 -6.78 -16.33 -5.23
C ALA A 153 -6.53 -17.10 -6.54
N ARG A 154 -6.49 -16.42 -7.70
CA ARG A 154 -6.16 -17.00 -9.01
C ARG A 154 -4.69 -16.75 -9.41
N GLY A 155 -3.91 -16.23 -8.47
CA GLY A 155 -2.56 -15.78 -8.66
C GLY A 155 -1.53 -16.89 -8.84
N PRO A 156 -0.27 -16.52 -9.14
CA PRO A 156 0.82 -17.47 -9.34
C PRO A 156 1.18 -18.27 -8.08
N HIS A 157 0.73 -17.87 -6.89
CA HIS A 157 0.90 -18.60 -5.63
C HIS A 157 -0.19 -19.64 -5.34
N ALA A 158 -1.26 -19.68 -6.14
CA ALA A 158 -2.41 -20.57 -5.93
C ALA A 158 -2.23 -21.96 -6.58
N ARG A 159 -1.00 -22.28 -7.03
CA ARG A 159 -0.62 -23.56 -7.64
C ARG A 159 0.34 -24.33 -6.74
#